data_AF-A0A1H5I9Z1-F1
#
_entry.id   AF-A0A1H5I9Z1-F1
#
_cell.length_a   1.000
_cell.length_b   1.000
_cell.length_c   1.000
_cell.angle_alpha   90.00
_cell.angle_beta   90.00
_cell.angle_gamma   90.00
#
_symmetry.space_group_name_H-M   'P 1'
#
loop_
_entity.id
_entity.type
_entity.pdbx_description
1 polymer ?
#
loop_
_entity_poly.entity_id
_entity_poly.type
_entity_poly.pdbx_seq_one_letter_code
_entity_poly.pdbx_strand_id
1 'polypeptide(L)'
;MSTEAEIKALAPWFHNIHLPDGNITAPDHFLGDFPAFKWNNIKNSIPEDLSGWKVLDIGCNAGFYSIELAKRGADVLGIDLDEHYLKQAKWTAQQFGLDDKVRFKQMQVYDLAHSEEQFDLVWFMGVFYHLRYPMLAMDILTQKVKKMMVFQTLSLPGKEEMDIPEDVEFHRREIMKQDAWPKMAFIEDKLAGDPTNWWAPNHQGIISMLRSCGFKVSAMPEDETYVAEKDPALQSSLDTWNYSEYLSAVGKDWKEEVQKKTKK
;
A
#
# COMPACT_ATOMS: atom_id res chain seq x y z
N MET A 1 -21.41 27.71 2.73
CA MET A 1 -22.07 27.09 3.90
C MET A 1 -21.10 27.16 5.07
N SER A 2 -21.47 26.84 6.32
CA SER A 2 -20.46 26.68 7.37
C SER A 2 -19.68 25.38 7.15
N THR A 3 -18.43 25.28 7.63
CA THR A 3 -17.61 24.06 7.55
C THR A 3 -18.36 22.86 8.15
N GLU A 4 -19.00 23.02 9.31
CA GLU A 4 -19.81 21.97 9.95
C GLU A 4 -20.94 21.44 9.04
N ALA A 5 -21.61 22.33 8.31
CA ALA A 5 -22.68 21.93 7.39
C ALA A 5 -22.13 21.15 6.18
N GLU A 6 -20.93 21.50 5.71
CA GLU A 6 -20.24 20.78 4.64
C GLU A 6 -19.75 19.40 5.10
N ILE A 7 -19.18 19.29 6.31
CA ILE A 7 -18.83 18.01 6.94
C ILE A 7 -20.07 17.12 7.01
N LYS A 8 -21.21 17.64 7.49
CA LYS A 8 -22.46 16.88 7.58
C LYS A 8 -22.98 16.46 6.19
N ALA A 9 -22.85 17.33 5.19
CA ALA A 9 -23.29 17.03 3.82
C ALA A 9 -22.44 15.95 3.15
N LEU A 10 -21.16 15.85 3.54
CA LEU A 10 -20.22 14.84 3.05
C LEU A 10 -20.17 13.58 3.92
N ALA A 11 -20.98 13.48 4.98
CA ALA A 11 -21.03 12.28 5.82
C ALA A 11 -21.55 11.05 5.03
N PRO A 12 -21.22 9.81 5.45
CA PRO A 12 -20.39 9.45 6.60
C PRO A 12 -18.88 9.62 6.34
N TRP A 13 -18.12 9.93 7.38
CA TRP A 13 -16.66 10.04 7.35
C TRP A 13 -16.02 8.82 8.02
N PHE A 14 -14.93 8.33 7.42
CA PHE A 14 -14.10 7.29 8.03
C PHE A 14 -12.86 7.90 8.69
N HIS A 15 -12.12 8.76 8.00
CA HIS A 15 -11.02 9.49 8.64
C HIS A 15 -11.53 10.61 9.54
N ASN A 16 -10.99 10.67 10.77
CA ASN A 16 -11.10 11.83 11.64
C ASN A 16 -9.99 12.83 11.28
N ILE A 17 -10.38 13.90 10.59
CA ILE A 17 -9.48 14.94 10.09
C ILE A 17 -9.68 16.19 10.93
N HIS A 18 -8.58 16.73 11.45
CA HIS A 18 -8.54 17.97 12.23
C HIS A 18 -8.26 19.14 11.30
N LEU A 19 -9.29 19.93 11.01
CA LEU A 19 -9.23 21.01 10.03
C LEU A 19 -8.58 22.27 10.61
N PRO A 20 -8.04 23.17 9.75
CA PRO A 20 -7.37 24.39 10.22
C PRO A 20 -8.25 25.33 11.05
N ASP A 21 -9.56 25.27 10.88
CA ASP A 21 -10.53 26.10 11.61
C ASP A 21 -10.98 25.48 12.95
N GLY A 22 -10.42 24.33 13.32
CA GLY A 22 -10.72 23.60 14.56
C GLY A 22 -11.85 22.58 14.46
N ASN A 23 -12.53 22.47 13.31
CA ASN A 23 -13.54 21.44 13.11
C ASN A 23 -12.91 20.05 12.91
N ILE A 24 -13.68 19.00 13.24
CA ILE A 24 -13.29 17.59 13.12
C ILE A 24 -14.37 16.79 12.39
N THR A 25 -13.97 15.87 11.51
CA THR A 25 -14.90 15.14 10.63
C THR A 25 -15.54 13.90 11.24
N ALA A 26 -14.84 13.20 12.15
CA ALA A 26 -15.31 11.95 12.75
C ALA A 26 -14.90 11.84 14.24
N PRO A 27 -15.40 12.72 15.13
CA PRO A 27 -15.02 12.77 16.55
C PRO A 27 -15.22 11.45 17.31
N ASP A 28 -16.27 10.70 16.96
CA ASP A 28 -16.70 9.49 17.68
C ASP A 28 -16.24 8.20 16.97
N HIS A 29 -15.14 8.25 16.22
CA HIS A 29 -14.65 7.11 15.45
C HIS A 29 -14.27 5.93 16.38
N PHE A 30 -14.69 4.71 16.03
CA PHE A 30 -14.54 3.52 16.89
C PHE A 30 -13.08 3.09 17.14
N LEU A 31 -12.15 3.54 16.28
CA LEU A 31 -10.70 3.36 16.45
C LEU A 31 -10.01 4.54 17.19
N GLY A 32 -10.76 5.44 17.83
CA GLY A 32 -10.24 6.67 18.40
C GLY A 32 -9.88 7.69 17.31
N ASP A 33 -8.77 8.40 17.47
CA ASP A 33 -8.34 9.48 16.54
C ASP A 33 -7.68 8.94 15.26
N PHE A 34 -8.38 8.04 14.57
CA PHE A 34 -7.89 7.42 13.34
C PHE A 34 -8.04 8.36 12.14
N PRO A 35 -7.03 8.51 11.27
CA PRO A 35 -5.72 7.82 11.28
C PRO A 35 -4.56 8.61 11.93
N ALA A 36 -4.81 9.72 12.63
CA ALA A 36 -3.78 10.60 13.17
C ALA A 36 -2.80 9.89 14.13
N PHE A 37 -3.29 8.99 14.98
CA PHE A 37 -2.38 8.24 15.87
C PHE A 37 -1.43 7.32 15.09
N LYS A 38 -1.87 6.70 13.97
CA LYS A 38 -1.00 5.88 13.11
C LYS A 38 0.05 6.75 12.44
N TRP A 39 -0.35 7.90 11.92
CA TRP A 39 0.59 8.86 11.34
C TRP A 39 1.70 9.25 12.33
N ASN A 40 1.36 9.51 13.59
CA ASN A 40 2.35 9.87 14.60
C ASN A 40 3.40 8.78 14.86
N ASN A 41 3.05 7.51 14.71
CA ASN A 41 3.99 6.40 14.83
C ASN A 41 4.90 6.27 13.60
N ILE A 42 4.37 6.56 12.40
CA ILE A 42 5.04 6.28 11.12
C ILE A 42 5.88 7.45 10.63
N LYS A 43 5.44 8.70 10.85
CA LYS A 43 5.97 9.91 10.18
C LYS A 43 7.49 10.13 10.33
N ASN A 44 8.09 9.62 11.41
CA ASN A 44 9.53 9.72 11.67
C ASN A 44 10.36 8.64 10.94
N SER A 45 9.71 7.66 10.30
CA SER A 45 10.35 6.61 9.51
C SER A 45 10.43 6.95 8.01
N ILE A 46 9.94 8.13 7.62
CA ILE A 46 10.07 8.70 6.27
C ILE A 46 10.72 10.09 6.38
N PRO A 47 11.29 10.63 5.29
CA PRO A 47 11.87 11.97 5.33
C PRO A 47 10.86 13.05 5.78
N GLU A 48 11.33 14.00 6.58
CA GLU A 48 10.52 15.15 7.02
C GLU A 48 10.25 16.12 5.87
N ASP A 49 11.23 16.33 5.01
CA ASP A 49 11.12 17.13 3.79
C ASP A 49 10.98 16.22 2.56
N LEU A 50 9.82 16.31 1.91
CA LEU A 50 9.46 15.60 0.69
C LEU A 50 9.40 16.55 -0.52
N SER A 51 10.00 17.74 -0.43
CA SER A 51 10.04 18.71 -1.52
C SER A 51 10.55 18.09 -2.82
N GLY A 52 9.74 18.18 -3.86
CA GLY A 52 10.05 17.64 -5.20
C GLY A 52 9.84 16.12 -5.34
N TRP A 53 9.35 15.43 -4.30
CA TRP A 53 8.99 14.02 -4.39
C TRP A 53 7.61 13.86 -5.01
N LYS A 54 7.48 12.87 -5.88
CA LYS A 54 6.17 12.37 -6.33
C LYS A 54 5.72 11.24 -5.41
N VAL A 55 4.50 11.32 -4.91
CA VAL A 55 3.96 10.35 -3.96
C VAL A 55 2.66 9.75 -4.49
N LEU A 56 2.49 8.45 -4.29
CA LEU A 56 1.24 7.73 -4.58
C LEU A 56 0.64 7.23 -3.25
N ASP A 57 -0.61 7.58 -2.97
CA ASP A 57 -1.39 7.13 -1.82
C ASP A 57 -2.52 6.20 -2.31
N ILE A 58 -2.43 4.91 -1.98
CA ILE A 58 -3.32 3.87 -2.49
C ILE A 58 -4.38 3.55 -1.44
N GLY A 59 -5.65 3.71 -1.81
CA GLY A 59 -6.76 3.66 -0.85
C GLY A 59 -6.79 4.92 0.01
N CYS A 60 -6.69 6.08 -0.64
CA CYS A 60 -6.47 7.35 0.07
C CYS A 60 -7.63 7.78 0.96
N ASN A 61 -8.82 7.16 0.82
CA ASN A 61 -10.04 7.51 1.54
C ASN A 61 -10.27 9.04 1.46
N ALA A 62 -10.62 9.70 2.57
CA ALA A 62 -10.78 11.14 2.68
C ALA A 62 -9.47 11.95 2.63
N GLY A 63 -8.35 11.33 2.24
CA GLY A 63 -7.10 12.02 1.88
C GLY A 63 -6.17 12.38 3.04
N PHE A 64 -6.42 11.92 4.27
CA PHE A 64 -5.61 12.29 5.44
C PHE A 64 -4.10 12.16 5.18
N TYR A 65 -3.61 10.98 4.75
CA TYR A 65 -2.19 10.77 4.52
C TYR A 65 -1.69 11.58 3.33
N SER A 66 -2.48 11.68 2.24
CA SER A 66 -2.16 12.54 1.12
C SER A 66 -1.92 14.00 1.55
N ILE A 67 -2.72 14.53 2.47
CA ILE A 67 -2.56 15.88 3.03
C ILE A 67 -1.31 15.99 3.88
N GLU A 68 -1.06 15.05 4.78
CA GLU A 68 0.13 15.07 5.64
C GLU A 68 1.43 14.96 4.83
N LEU A 69 1.43 14.18 3.74
CA LEU A 69 2.57 14.06 2.82
C LEU A 69 2.75 15.34 1.98
N ALA A 70 1.65 15.98 1.55
CA ALA A 70 1.72 17.26 0.83
C ALA A 70 2.18 18.42 1.72
N LYS A 71 1.81 18.43 3.02
CA LYS A 71 2.35 19.40 4.00
C LYS A 71 3.87 19.31 4.14
N ARG A 72 4.46 18.16 3.82
CA ARG A 72 5.92 17.95 3.74
C ARG A 72 6.54 18.35 2.40
N GLY A 73 5.77 18.90 1.47
CA GLY A 73 6.25 19.40 0.18
C GLY A 73 6.13 18.44 -1.01
N ALA A 74 5.51 17.27 -0.82
CA ALA A 74 5.30 16.30 -1.89
C ALA A 74 4.22 16.74 -2.89
N ASP A 75 4.36 16.30 -4.15
CA ASP A 75 3.27 16.30 -5.12
C ASP A 75 2.59 14.91 -5.09
N VAL A 76 1.35 14.85 -4.62
CA VAL A 76 0.67 13.60 -4.25
C VAL A 76 -0.43 13.22 -5.25
N LEU A 77 -0.46 11.94 -5.63
CA LEU A 77 -1.61 11.29 -6.25
C LEU A 77 -2.27 10.35 -5.25
N GLY A 78 -3.47 10.69 -4.81
CA GLY A 78 -4.34 9.76 -4.09
C GLY A 78 -5.23 8.97 -5.07
N ILE A 79 -5.32 7.66 -4.91
CA ILE A 79 -6.27 6.82 -5.64
C ILE A 79 -7.19 6.08 -4.67
N ASP A 80 -8.45 5.98 -5.03
CA ASP A 80 -9.46 5.20 -4.31
C ASP A 80 -10.53 4.71 -5.30
N LEU A 81 -11.34 3.73 -4.91
CA LEU A 81 -12.48 3.25 -5.71
C LEU A 81 -13.76 4.00 -5.38
N ASP A 82 -13.88 4.51 -4.16
CA ASP A 82 -15.10 5.15 -3.70
C ASP A 82 -15.09 6.65 -4.05
N GLU A 83 -15.98 7.05 -4.97
CA GLU A 83 -16.15 8.46 -5.31
C GLU A 83 -16.58 9.33 -4.12
N HIS A 84 -17.26 8.75 -3.12
CA HIS A 84 -17.63 9.44 -1.89
C HIS A 84 -16.38 9.89 -1.12
N TYR A 85 -15.44 8.98 -0.92
CA TYR A 85 -14.15 9.28 -0.31
C TYR A 85 -13.34 10.28 -1.14
N LEU A 86 -13.33 10.16 -2.47
CA LEU A 86 -12.61 11.12 -3.31
C LEU A 86 -13.23 12.53 -3.26
N LYS A 87 -14.55 12.67 -3.08
CA LYS A 87 -15.19 13.98 -2.85
C LYS A 87 -14.75 14.58 -1.51
N GLN A 88 -14.73 13.77 -0.46
CA GLN A 88 -14.22 14.16 0.87
C GLN A 88 -12.74 14.58 0.81
N ALA A 89 -11.90 13.83 0.09
CA ALA A 89 -10.48 14.09 -0.04
C ALA A 89 -10.19 15.40 -0.76
N LYS A 90 -10.90 15.66 -1.88
CA LYS A 90 -10.81 16.92 -2.62
C LYS A 90 -11.23 18.11 -1.76
N TRP A 91 -12.35 17.99 -1.04
CA TRP A 91 -12.79 19.02 -0.12
C TRP A 91 -11.76 19.26 1.00
N THR A 92 -11.21 18.19 1.57
CA THR A 92 -10.17 18.28 2.60
C THR A 92 -8.94 19.02 2.08
N ALA A 93 -8.44 18.70 0.88
CA ALA A 93 -7.32 19.40 0.27
C ALA A 93 -7.55 20.90 0.12
N GLN A 94 -8.77 21.31 -0.24
CA GLN A 94 -9.15 22.73 -0.31
C GLN A 94 -9.14 23.40 1.07
N GLN A 95 -9.62 22.73 2.11
CA GLN A 95 -9.59 23.27 3.48
C GLN A 95 -8.16 23.55 3.97
N PHE A 96 -7.18 22.76 3.52
CA PHE A 96 -5.77 22.97 3.82
C PHE A 96 -5.03 23.85 2.80
N GLY A 97 -5.67 24.28 1.71
CA GLY A 97 -5.01 25.03 0.63
C GLY A 97 -3.93 24.23 -0.10
N LEU A 98 -4.14 22.92 -0.29
CA LEU A 98 -3.20 21.97 -0.90
C LEU A 98 -3.77 21.34 -2.19
N ASP A 99 -4.83 21.91 -2.76
CA ASP A 99 -5.49 21.41 -3.97
C ASP A 99 -4.63 21.57 -5.25
N ASP A 100 -3.55 22.35 -5.19
CA ASP A 100 -2.50 22.41 -6.21
C ASP A 100 -1.41 21.32 -6.05
N LYS A 101 -1.30 20.74 -4.84
CA LYS A 101 -0.31 19.71 -4.48
C LYS A 101 -0.85 18.30 -4.47
N VAL A 102 -2.16 18.14 -4.33
CA VAL A 102 -2.80 16.83 -4.23
C VAL A 102 -3.85 16.65 -5.31
N ARG A 103 -3.71 15.58 -6.09
CA ARG A 103 -4.71 15.14 -7.06
C ARG A 103 -5.30 13.81 -6.63
N PHE A 104 -6.61 13.66 -6.82
CA PHE A 104 -7.36 12.47 -6.47
C PHE A 104 -8.01 11.85 -7.71
N LYS A 105 -7.81 10.55 -7.93
CA LYS A 105 -8.37 9.81 -9.06
C LYS A 105 -9.11 8.56 -8.61
N GLN A 106 -10.26 8.32 -9.23
CA GLN A 106 -10.92 7.03 -9.10
C GLN A 106 -10.17 6.01 -9.95
N MET A 107 -9.51 5.05 -9.32
CA MET A 107 -8.61 4.11 -9.99
C MET A 107 -8.41 2.85 -9.15
N GLN A 108 -8.31 1.71 -9.83
CA GLN A 108 -7.79 0.48 -9.24
C GLN A 108 -6.26 0.52 -9.18
N VAL A 109 -5.68 -0.19 -8.22
CA VAL A 109 -4.21 -0.36 -8.14
C VAL A 109 -3.66 -1.00 -9.42
N TYR A 110 -4.44 -1.87 -10.06
CA TYR A 110 -4.02 -2.56 -11.29
C TYR A 110 -3.94 -1.63 -12.50
N ASP A 111 -4.70 -0.54 -12.53
CA ASP A 111 -4.68 0.45 -13.63
C ASP A 111 -3.30 1.13 -13.76
N LEU A 112 -2.53 1.13 -12.67
CA LEU A 112 -1.15 1.65 -12.66
C LEU A 112 -0.24 0.90 -13.65
N ALA A 113 -0.56 -0.33 -14.05
CA ALA A 113 0.18 -1.06 -15.08
C ALA A 113 0.22 -0.34 -16.43
N HIS A 114 -0.76 0.53 -16.69
CA HIS A 114 -0.89 1.32 -17.92
C HIS A 114 -0.44 2.78 -17.76
N SER A 115 0.03 3.16 -16.56
CA SER A 115 0.59 4.48 -16.29
C SER A 115 2.10 4.46 -16.46
N GLU A 116 2.68 5.50 -17.07
CA GLU A 116 4.13 5.70 -17.11
C GLU A 116 4.66 6.46 -15.88
N GLU A 117 3.75 6.89 -14.99
CA GLU A 117 4.14 7.64 -13.80
C GLU A 117 4.90 6.77 -12.79
N GLN A 118 5.93 7.35 -12.21
CA GLN A 118 6.73 6.76 -11.15
C GLN A 118 6.80 7.71 -9.96
N PHE A 119 6.92 7.12 -8.77
CA PHE A 119 6.80 7.79 -7.49
C PHE A 119 8.05 7.53 -6.65
N ASP A 120 8.52 8.56 -5.97
CA ASP A 120 9.61 8.46 -5.01
C ASP A 120 9.18 7.67 -3.76
N LEU A 121 7.93 7.87 -3.33
CA LEU A 121 7.30 7.15 -2.22
C LEU A 121 5.94 6.60 -2.66
N VAL A 122 5.68 5.33 -2.33
CA VAL A 122 4.33 4.74 -2.39
C VAL A 122 3.84 4.49 -0.97
N TRP A 123 2.68 5.04 -0.64
CA TRP A 123 1.94 4.82 0.60
C TRP A 123 0.84 3.79 0.33
N PHE A 124 1.05 2.57 0.81
CA PHE A 124 0.19 1.40 0.54
C PHE A 124 -0.24 0.76 1.85
N MET A 125 -1.18 1.40 2.53
CA MET A 125 -1.67 0.98 3.84
C MET A 125 -3.14 0.58 3.78
N GLY A 126 -3.52 -0.51 4.43
CA GLY A 126 -4.93 -0.85 4.60
C GLY A 126 -5.63 -1.40 3.36
N VAL A 127 -4.88 -1.83 2.33
CA VAL A 127 -5.46 -2.23 1.03
C VAL A 127 -5.08 -3.65 0.62
N PHE A 128 -3.86 -4.12 0.89
CA PHE A 128 -3.36 -5.40 0.37
C PHE A 128 -4.29 -6.58 0.66
N TYR A 129 -4.81 -6.69 1.89
CA TYR A 129 -5.68 -7.78 2.30
C TYR A 129 -7.08 -7.73 1.64
N HIS A 130 -7.47 -6.58 1.07
CA HIS A 130 -8.68 -6.43 0.26
C HIS A 130 -8.50 -6.85 -1.21
N LEU A 131 -7.26 -6.99 -1.67
CA LEU A 131 -6.98 -7.30 -3.05
C LEU A 131 -7.14 -8.78 -3.35
N ARG A 132 -7.89 -9.09 -4.42
CA ARG A 132 -8.00 -10.47 -4.89
C ARG A 132 -6.69 -11.01 -5.46
N TYR A 133 -5.90 -10.16 -6.12
CA TYR A 133 -4.62 -10.50 -6.76
C TYR A 133 -3.47 -9.70 -6.13
N PRO A 134 -3.16 -9.90 -4.84
CA PRO A 134 -2.29 -9.00 -4.10
C PRO A 134 -0.85 -8.97 -4.63
N MET A 135 -0.31 -10.11 -5.06
CA MET A 135 1.03 -10.15 -5.65
C MET A 135 1.11 -9.49 -7.02
N LEU A 136 0.05 -9.54 -7.83
CA LEU A 136 0.00 -8.77 -9.07
C LEU A 136 0.07 -7.26 -8.79
N ALA A 137 -0.60 -6.79 -7.73
CA ALA A 137 -0.50 -5.39 -7.32
C ALA A 137 0.93 -5.06 -6.86
N MET A 138 1.57 -5.92 -6.07
CA MET A 138 2.98 -5.73 -5.66
C MET A 138 3.94 -5.68 -6.86
N ASP A 139 3.76 -6.56 -7.85
CA ASP A 139 4.53 -6.59 -9.09
C ASP A 139 4.31 -5.31 -9.93
N ILE A 140 3.08 -4.79 -9.97
CA ILE A 140 2.82 -3.50 -10.60
C ILE A 140 3.52 -2.37 -9.84
N LEU A 141 3.39 -2.34 -8.51
CA LEU A 141 3.93 -1.26 -7.68
C LEU A 141 5.45 -1.24 -7.64
N THR A 142 6.14 -2.38 -7.70
CA THR A 142 7.61 -2.37 -7.78
C THR A 142 8.11 -1.63 -9.02
N GLN A 143 7.36 -1.64 -10.12
CA GLN A 143 7.69 -0.87 -11.33
C GLN A 143 7.41 0.64 -11.20
N LYS A 144 6.63 1.05 -10.19
CA LYS A 144 6.27 2.46 -9.95
C LYS A 144 7.08 3.12 -8.85
N VAL A 145 7.65 2.34 -7.92
CA VAL A 145 8.46 2.87 -6.82
C VAL A 145 9.90 3.12 -7.26
N LYS A 146 10.41 4.32 -7.00
CA LYS A 146 11.82 4.67 -7.18
C LYS A 146 12.66 4.46 -5.93
N LYS A 147 12.16 4.88 -4.75
CA LYS A 147 12.95 4.90 -3.52
C LYS A 147 12.36 3.99 -2.45
N MET A 148 11.15 4.26 -1.98
CA MET A 148 10.61 3.56 -0.81
C MET A 148 9.09 3.35 -0.88
N MET A 149 8.63 2.39 -0.08
CA MET A 149 7.23 2.07 0.13
C MET A 149 6.95 2.01 1.63
N VAL A 150 5.87 2.64 2.07
CA VAL A 150 5.24 2.36 3.36
C VAL A 150 4.14 1.35 3.09
N PHE A 151 4.26 0.16 3.66
CA PHE A 151 3.39 -0.98 3.42
C PHE A 151 2.71 -1.41 4.73
N GLN A 152 1.38 -1.47 4.74
CA GLN A 152 0.64 -2.02 5.87
C GLN A 152 -0.48 -2.93 5.39
N THR A 153 -0.60 -4.08 6.04
CA THR A 153 -1.65 -5.07 5.77
C THR A 153 -2.01 -5.82 7.04
N LEU A 154 -3.27 -6.22 7.18
CA LEU A 154 -3.67 -7.27 8.11
C LEU A 154 -2.72 -8.47 8.01
N SER A 155 -2.27 -8.97 9.16
CA SER A 155 -1.35 -10.10 9.26
C SER A 155 -1.84 -11.17 10.24
N LEU A 156 -1.22 -12.35 10.18
CA LEU A 156 -1.34 -13.32 11.27
C LEU A 156 -0.58 -12.80 12.50
N PRO A 157 -1.08 -13.06 13.73
CA PRO A 157 -0.34 -12.74 14.93
C PRO A 157 1.05 -13.39 14.94
N GLY A 158 2.04 -12.65 15.40
CA GLY A 158 3.43 -13.13 15.47
C GLY A 158 4.41 -12.20 14.77
N LYS A 159 5.69 -12.32 15.15
CA LYS A 159 6.83 -11.59 14.56
C LYS A 159 8.02 -12.52 14.34
N GLU A 160 7.76 -13.81 14.23
CA GLU A 160 8.78 -14.82 14.07
C GLU A 160 9.42 -14.67 12.69
N GLU A 161 10.74 -14.68 12.68
CA GLU A 161 11.56 -14.64 11.48
C GLU A 161 12.45 -15.87 11.41
N MET A 162 12.85 -16.23 10.19
CA MET A 162 13.83 -17.28 9.96
C MET A 162 14.61 -17.03 8.67
N ASP A 163 15.80 -17.62 8.59
CA ASP A 163 16.54 -17.71 7.34
C ASP A 163 15.82 -18.67 6.39
N ILE A 164 15.28 -18.14 5.30
CA ILE A 164 14.58 -18.92 4.28
C ILE A 164 15.60 -19.60 3.38
N PRO A 165 15.62 -20.95 3.29
CA PRO A 165 16.46 -21.64 2.32
C PRO A 165 16.11 -21.18 0.91
N GLU A 166 17.14 -21.00 0.07
CA GLU A 166 16.95 -20.63 -1.34
C GLU A 166 16.14 -21.68 -2.11
N ASP A 167 16.33 -22.96 -1.77
CA ASP A 167 15.59 -24.09 -2.34
C ASP A 167 15.17 -25.07 -1.24
N VAL A 168 13.97 -25.64 -1.39
CA VAL A 168 13.43 -26.68 -0.51
C VAL A 168 12.95 -27.84 -1.38
N GLU A 169 13.68 -28.95 -1.29
CA GLU A 169 13.31 -30.19 -1.98
C GLU A 169 11.86 -30.59 -1.67
N PHE A 170 11.12 -31.08 -2.67
CA PHE A 170 9.71 -31.44 -2.57
C PHE A 170 9.35 -32.37 -1.39
N HIS A 171 10.28 -33.26 -1.02
CA HIS A 171 10.10 -34.22 0.07
C HIS A 171 10.45 -33.65 1.46
N ARG A 172 11.07 -32.47 1.54
CA ARG A 172 11.51 -31.80 2.78
C ARG A 172 10.60 -30.66 3.23
N ARG A 173 9.32 -30.74 2.88
CA ARG A 173 8.29 -29.71 3.19
C ARG A 173 7.91 -29.57 4.67
N GLU A 174 8.47 -30.38 5.57
CA GLU A 174 8.21 -30.25 7.01
C GLU A 174 8.66 -28.90 7.58
N ILE A 175 9.68 -28.27 6.99
CA ILE A 175 10.09 -26.89 7.31
C ILE A 175 8.94 -25.89 7.14
N MET A 176 7.99 -26.15 6.25
CA MET A 176 6.86 -25.27 5.97
C MET A 176 5.85 -25.18 7.12
N LYS A 177 5.96 -26.06 8.12
CA LYS A 177 5.12 -26.05 9.33
C LYS A 177 5.63 -25.10 10.41
N GLN A 178 6.86 -24.60 10.30
CA GLN A 178 7.43 -23.70 11.30
C GLN A 178 6.61 -22.40 11.40
N ASP A 179 6.58 -21.81 12.58
CA ASP A 179 5.80 -20.59 12.82
C ASP A 179 6.28 -19.43 11.95
N ALA A 180 7.60 -19.30 11.83
CA ALA A 180 8.28 -18.35 10.97
C ALA A 180 8.22 -18.68 9.47
N TRP A 181 7.74 -19.85 9.02
CA TRP A 181 7.71 -20.12 7.59
C TRP A 181 6.80 -19.11 6.85
N PRO A 182 7.21 -18.53 5.71
CA PRO A 182 6.39 -17.59 4.93
C PRO A 182 5.07 -18.25 4.54
N LYS A 183 3.97 -17.77 5.12
CA LYS A 183 2.63 -18.33 4.88
C LYS A 183 1.60 -17.22 4.87
N MET A 184 0.52 -17.47 4.15
CA MET A 184 -0.59 -16.55 3.98
C MET A 184 -1.89 -17.29 4.15
N ALA A 185 -2.66 -16.89 5.15
CA ALA A 185 -3.98 -17.43 5.37
C ALA A 185 -4.95 -16.89 4.32
N PHE A 186 -5.78 -17.77 3.79
CA PHE A 186 -6.93 -17.42 2.96
C PHE A 186 -8.16 -17.28 3.84
N ILE A 187 -8.88 -16.17 3.70
CA ILE A 187 -10.13 -15.88 4.41
C ILE A 187 -11.27 -16.20 3.45
N GLU A 188 -12.11 -17.17 3.82
CA GLU A 188 -13.14 -17.73 2.93
C GLU A 188 -14.39 -16.86 2.82
N ASP A 189 -14.94 -16.42 3.96
CA ASP A 189 -16.21 -15.70 4.00
C ASP A 189 -16.05 -14.23 4.43
N LYS A 190 -15.70 -14.02 5.70
CA LYS A 190 -15.57 -12.70 6.31
C LYS A 190 -14.64 -12.73 7.51
N LEU A 191 -13.97 -11.62 7.75
CA LEU A 191 -13.20 -11.37 8.97
C LEU A 191 -13.66 -10.06 9.58
N ALA A 192 -13.94 -10.06 10.89
CA ALA A 192 -14.48 -8.90 11.60
C ALA A 192 -15.76 -8.30 10.97
N GLY A 193 -16.56 -9.13 10.29
CA GLY A 193 -17.78 -8.70 9.61
C GLY A 193 -17.57 -8.18 8.18
N ASP A 194 -16.32 -8.05 7.73
CA ASP A 194 -15.96 -7.57 6.41
C ASP A 194 -15.68 -8.74 5.44
N PRO A 195 -16.46 -8.88 4.35
CA PRO A 195 -16.32 -9.94 3.37
C PRO A 195 -15.24 -9.67 2.31
N THR A 196 -14.57 -8.53 2.37
CA THR A 196 -13.56 -8.14 1.39
C THR A 196 -12.14 -8.52 1.82
N ASN A 197 -11.96 -9.03 3.04
CA ASN A 197 -10.69 -9.56 3.52
C ASN A 197 -10.42 -10.94 2.90
N TRP A 198 -9.30 -11.09 2.17
CA TRP A 198 -8.93 -12.33 1.50
C TRP A 198 -7.67 -12.97 2.03
N TRP A 199 -6.68 -12.16 2.41
CA TRP A 199 -5.32 -12.62 2.65
C TRP A 199 -4.73 -12.04 3.93
N ALA A 200 -4.19 -12.91 4.79
CA ALA A 200 -3.44 -12.51 5.98
C ALA A 200 -2.09 -13.25 6.01
N PRO A 201 -1.01 -12.65 5.48
CA PRO A 201 0.35 -13.18 5.61
C PRO A 201 0.84 -13.12 7.06
N ASN A 202 1.72 -14.03 7.47
CA ASN A 202 2.52 -13.82 8.70
C ASN A 202 3.64 -12.80 8.45
N HIS A 203 4.27 -12.34 9.53
CA HIS A 203 5.35 -11.36 9.49
C HIS A 203 6.49 -11.74 8.51
N GLN A 204 7.04 -12.96 8.63
CA GLN A 204 8.05 -13.45 7.68
C GLN A 204 7.51 -13.49 6.24
N GLY A 205 6.23 -13.84 6.05
CA GLY A 205 5.54 -13.79 4.76
C GLY A 205 5.58 -12.40 4.13
N ILE A 206 5.27 -11.37 4.90
CA ILE A 206 5.32 -9.96 4.44
C ILE A 206 6.75 -9.58 4.03
N ILE A 207 7.74 -9.85 4.89
CA ILE A 207 9.15 -9.57 4.59
C ILE A 207 9.58 -10.30 3.31
N SER A 208 9.19 -11.56 3.15
CA SER A 208 9.57 -12.38 2.00
C SER A 208 8.93 -11.90 0.70
N MET A 209 7.66 -11.46 0.74
CA MET A 209 6.99 -10.84 -0.42
C MET A 209 7.61 -9.49 -0.80
N LEU A 210 7.93 -8.64 0.18
CA LEU A 210 8.63 -7.38 -0.10
C LEU A 210 9.99 -7.64 -0.73
N ARG A 211 10.75 -8.62 -0.21
CA ARG A 211 12.03 -9.04 -0.76
C ARG A 211 11.92 -9.56 -2.19
N SER A 212 10.91 -10.39 -2.50
CA SER A 212 10.69 -10.90 -3.86
C SER A 212 10.29 -9.79 -4.85
N CYS A 213 9.80 -8.66 -4.34
CA CYS A 213 9.53 -7.46 -5.14
C CYS A 213 10.71 -6.48 -5.21
N GLY A 214 11.91 -6.85 -4.73
CA GLY A 214 13.11 -6.01 -4.78
C GLY A 214 13.22 -4.97 -3.66
N PHE A 215 12.52 -5.18 -2.53
CA PHE A 215 12.54 -4.28 -1.39
C PHE A 215 13.21 -4.89 -0.17
N LYS A 216 14.00 -4.07 0.53
CA LYS A 216 14.54 -4.37 1.85
C LYS A 216 13.75 -3.59 2.90
N VAL A 217 13.22 -4.28 3.90
CA VAL A 217 12.57 -3.61 5.05
C VAL A 217 13.64 -2.88 5.87
N SER A 218 13.50 -1.57 6.01
CA SER A 218 14.42 -0.71 6.78
C SER A 218 13.87 -0.33 8.17
N ALA A 219 12.55 -0.35 8.36
CA ALA A 219 11.92 -0.13 9.66
C ALA A 219 10.54 -0.78 9.78
N MET A 220 10.08 -0.96 11.02
CA MET A 220 8.72 -1.40 11.35
C MET A 220 8.15 -0.50 12.47
N PRO A 221 7.68 0.72 12.14
CA PRO A 221 7.27 1.72 13.14
C PRO A 221 6.02 1.37 13.95
N GLU A 222 5.20 0.46 13.46
CA GLU A 222 4.01 -0.06 14.14
C GLU A 222 3.87 -1.54 13.81
N ASP A 223 3.11 -2.27 14.62
CA ASP A 223 2.66 -3.61 14.24
C ASP A 223 2.00 -3.55 12.85
N GLU A 224 2.35 -4.54 12.03
CA GLU A 224 1.86 -4.70 10.67
C GLU A 224 2.25 -3.61 9.67
N THR A 225 3.07 -2.63 10.06
CA THR A 225 3.47 -1.50 9.22
C THR A 225 4.97 -1.50 8.97
N TYR A 226 5.35 -1.54 7.70
CA TYR A 226 6.72 -1.72 7.24
C TYR A 226 7.14 -0.51 6.39
N VAL A 227 8.34 -0.01 6.64
CA VAL A 227 9.03 0.88 5.70
C VAL A 227 10.04 0.04 4.94
N ALA A 228 9.90 0.03 3.61
CA ALA A 228 10.72 -0.78 2.72
C ALA A 228 11.37 0.10 1.65
N GLU A 229 12.67 -0.09 1.45
CA GLU A 229 13.48 0.65 0.48
C GLU A 229 13.84 -0.25 -0.69
N LYS A 230 13.89 0.34 -1.87
CA LYS A 230 14.30 -0.39 -3.08
C LYS A 230 15.78 -0.72 -2.96
N ASP A 231 16.11 -2.01 -3.08
CA ASP A 231 17.49 -2.49 -2.96
C ASP A 231 17.96 -3.02 -4.33
N PRO A 232 18.91 -2.36 -5.00
CA PRO A 232 19.44 -2.83 -6.29
C PRO A 232 20.10 -4.21 -6.22
N ALA A 233 20.47 -4.70 -5.04
CA ALA A 233 21.02 -6.04 -4.86
C ALA A 233 19.94 -7.13 -4.81
N LEU A 234 18.67 -6.76 -4.63
CA LEU A 234 17.55 -7.69 -4.62
C LEU A 234 16.93 -7.76 -6.02
N GLN A 235 16.91 -8.96 -6.58
CA GLN A 235 16.28 -9.20 -7.86
C GLN A 235 14.76 -9.28 -7.68
N SER A 236 14.00 -8.52 -8.45
CA SER A 236 12.54 -8.67 -8.48
C SER A 236 12.18 -9.98 -9.19
N SER A 237 11.08 -10.61 -8.78
CA SER A 237 10.41 -11.69 -9.52
C SER A 237 10.24 -11.34 -11.02
N LEU A 238 10.05 -10.05 -11.33
CA LEU A 238 9.89 -9.54 -12.69
C LEU A 238 11.20 -9.54 -13.50
N ASP A 239 12.36 -9.61 -12.87
CA ASP A 239 13.65 -9.68 -13.57
C ASP A 239 14.03 -11.13 -13.94
N THR A 240 13.13 -12.09 -13.71
CA THR A 240 13.39 -13.53 -13.85
C THR A 240 12.31 -14.24 -14.69
N TRP A 241 11.89 -15.44 -14.26
CA TRP A 241 10.93 -16.29 -14.96
C TRP A 241 9.53 -15.67 -15.05
N ASN A 242 9.16 -14.78 -14.12
CA ASN A 242 7.77 -14.33 -14.00
C ASN A 242 7.41 -13.15 -14.91
N TYR A 243 8.35 -12.56 -15.65
CA TYR A 243 8.05 -11.39 -16.49
C TYR A 243 6.97 -11.64 -17.55
N SER A 244 6.94 -12.83 -18.15
CA SER A 244 5.92 -13.18 -19.14
C SER A 244 4.55 -13.38 -18.52
N GLU A 245 4.50 -13.89 -17.29
CA GLU A 245 3.25 -14.01 -16.52
C GLU A 245 2.70 -12.62 -16.20
N TYR A 246 3.56 -11.73 -15.71
CA TYR A 246 3.21 -10.33 -15.48
C TYR A 246 2.65 -9.66 -16.73
N LEU A 247 3.36 -9.74 -17.86
CA LEU A 247 2.92 -9.17 -19.14
C LEU A 247 1.53 -9.69 -19.53
N SER A 248 1.29 -11.00 -19.41
CA SER A 248 -0.03 -11.58 -19.66
C SER A 248 -1.09 -11.02 -18.71
N ALA A 249 -0.78 -10.92 -17.41
CA ALA A 249 -1.71 -10.43 -16.39
C ALA A 249 -2.12 -8.97 -16.61
N VAL A 250 -1.23 -8.14 -17.15
CA VAL A 250 -1.50 -6.72 -17.46
C VAL A 250 -1.91 -6.49 -18.92
N GLY A 251 -2.25 -7.53 -19.67
CA GLY A 251 -2.76 -7.42 -21.04
C GLY A 251 -1.73 -6.98 -22.09
N LYS A 252 -0.43 -7.23 -21.86
CA LYS A 252 0.67 -6.96 -22.80
C LYS A 252 1.10 -8.26 -23.50
N ASP A 253 1.77 -8.13 -24.65
CA ASP A 253 2.35 -9.30 -25.33
C ASP A 253 3.50 -9.90 -24.52
N TRP A 254 3.46 -11.21 -24.34
CA TRP A 254 4.37 -11.98 -23.48
C TRP A 254 5.08 -13.11 -24.23
N LYS A 255 4.68 -13.40 -25.47
CA LYS A 255 5.15 -14.59 -26.21
C LYS A 255 6.64 -14.51 -26.52
N GLU A 256 7.13 -13.33 -26.85
CA GLU A 256 8.57 -13.12 -27.09
C GLU A 256 9.41 -13.41 -25.85
N GLU A 257 8.94 -12.99 -24.67
CA GLU A 257 9.62 -13.28 -23.41
C GLU A 257 9.67 -14.77 -23.09
N VAL A 258 8.62 -15.52 -23.44
CA VAL A 258 8.65 -16.99 -23.31
C VAL A 258 9.64 -17.62 -24.29
N GLN A 259 9.69 -17.15 -25.54
CA GLN A 259 10.65 -17.67 -26.53
C GLN A 259 12.11 -17.43 -26.12
N LYS A 260 12.42 -16.31 -25.45
CA LYS A 260 13.76 -16.05 -24.90
C LYS A 260 14.15 -17.07 -23.81
N LYS A 261 13.16 -17.56 -23.05
CA LYS A 261 13.36 -18.49 -21.93
C LYS A 261 13.50 -19.95 -22.37
N THR A 262 12.69 -20.39 -23.32
CA THR A 262 12.63 -21.81 -23.75
C THR A 262 13.68 -22.21 -24.79
N LYS A 263 14.46 -21.26 -25.31
CA LYS A 263 15.58 -21.50 -26.23
C LYS A 263 16.93 -21.69 -25.54
N LYS A 264 16.99 -21.63 -24.21
CA LYS A 264 18.13 -22.07 -23.39
C LYS A 264 17.96 -23.53 -23.03
#